data_AF-A0A1Z3HHL1-F1
#
_entry.id   AF-A0A1Z3HHL1-F1
#
_cell.length_a   1.000
_cell.length_b   1.000
_cell.length_c   1.000
_cell.angle_alpha   90.00
_cell.angle_beta   90.00
_cell.angle_gamma   90.00
#
_symmetry.space_group_name_H-M   'P 1'
#
loop_
_entity.id
_entity.type
_entity.pdbx_description
1 polymer ?
#
loop_
_entity_poly.entity_id
_entity_poly.type
_entity_poly.pdbx_seq_one_letter_code
_entity_poly.pdbx_strand_id
1 'polypeptide(L)'
;MQWPHFLARGVDLRPYFLGTLNVAIAPHQVRIVKPEITLEQMAWTDAHDPETFSFSRCRLTWNGNTFDGWIYYPHPETKPMHVQRPDHLEVLMPKIEGIGYGDRVELSVLADEVQILPG
;
A
#
# COMPACT_ATOMS: atom_id res chain seq x y z
N MET A 1 7.18 7.19 -14.49
CA MET A 1 5.96 6.62 -13.86
C MET A 1 6.29 5.21 -13.38
N GLN A 2 5.92 4.82 -12.15
CA GLN A 2 6.35 3.55 -11.54
C GLN A 2 5.67 2.30 -12.13
N TRP A 3 4.39 2.39 -12.49
CA TRP A 3 3.56 1.23 -12.86
C TRP A 3 4.11 0.33 -14.00
N PRO A 4 4.80 0.83 -15.05
CA PRO A 4 5.36 -0.05 -16.08
C PRO A 4 6.47 -0.95 -15.55
N HIS A 5 7.24 -0.47 -14.56
CA HIS A 5 8.31 -1.25 -13.94
C HIS A 5 7.75 -2.37 -13.05
N PHE A 6 6.65 -2.10 -12.34
CA PHE A 6 5.92 -3.13 -11.60
C PHE A 6 5.35 -4.21 -12.52
N LEU A 7 4.74 -3.82 -13.64
CA LEU A 7 4.20 -4.76 -14.62
C LEU A 7 5.29 -5.66 -15.21
N ALA A 8 6.45 -5.09 -15.53
CA ALA A 8 7.61 -5.84 -16.02
C ALA A 8 8.15 -6.87 -14.99
N ARG A 9 7.83 -6.68 -13.70
CA ARG A 9 8.18 -7.59 -12.60
C ARG A 9 7.01 -8.50 -12.18
N GLY A 10 5.92 -8.53 -12.93
CA GLY A 10 4.77 -9.42 -12.71
C GLY A 10 3.67 -8.86 -11.81
N VAL A 11 3.77 -7.59 -11.38
CA VAL A 11 2.73 -6.91 -10.59
C VAL A 11 1.88 -6.04 -11.52
N ASP A 12 0.71 -6.52 -11.89
CA ASP A 12 -0.22 -5.78 -12.73
C ASP A 12 -1.10 -4.83 -11.91
N LEU A 13 -0.77 -3.54 -11.94
CA LEU A 13 -1.54 -2.51 -11.25
C LEU A 13 -2.61 -1.81 -12.11
N ARG A 14 -2.78 -2.19 -13.38
CA ARG A 14 -3.78 -1.57 -14.28
C ARG A 14 -5.22 -1.62 -13.78
N PRO A 15 -5.66 -2.64 -13.01
CA PRO A 15 -7.01 -2.66 -12.45
C PRO A 15 -7.26 -1.60 -11.36
N TYR A 16 -6.21 -0.97 -10.82
CA TYR A 16 -6.30 -0.03 -9.70
C TYR A 16 -6.26 1.42 -10.18
N PHE A 17 -6.80 2.31 -9.35
CA PHE A 17 -6.70 3.74 -9.58
C PHE A 17 -5.23 4.20 -9.54
N LEU A 18 -4.88 5.20 -10.35
CA LEU A 18 -3.51 5.75 -10.39
C LEU A 18 -3.28 6.69 -9.19
N GLY A 19 -3.17 6.09 -8.01
CA GLY A 19 -2.96 6.75 -6.73
C GLY A 19 -3.21 5.80 -5.58
N THR A 20 -2.84 6.20 -4.37
CA THR A 20 -3.09 5.45 -3.14
C THR A 20 -4.14 6.16 -2.29
N LEU A 21 -5.00 5.39 -1.63
CA LEU A 21 -5.76 5.90 -0.50
C LEU A 21 -4.86 5.84 0.74
N ASN A 22 -4.79 6.93 1.48
CA ASN A 22 -4.06 7.00 2.74
C ASN A 22 -5.04 6.72 3.88
N VAL A 23 -4.93 5.54 4.50
CA VAL A 23 -5.80 5.10 5.59
C VAL A 23 -5.08 5.29 6.91
N ALA A 24 -5.60 6.19 7.74
CA ALA A 24 -5.11 6.38 9.11
C ALA A 24 -5.75 5.33 10.03
N ILE A 25 -4.93 4.67 10.86
CA ILE A 25 -5.36 3.62 11.80
C ILE A 25 -5.06 3.97 13.26
N ALA A 26 -4.68 5.21 13.53
CA ALA A 26 -4.41 5.72 14.87
C ALA A 26 -5.55 5.35 15.87
N PRO A 27 -5.20 4.98 17.12
CA PRO A 27 -3.86 5.00 17.70
C PRO A 27 -2.99 3.81 17.27
N HIS A 28 -3.51 2.83 16.54
CA HIS A 28 -2.73 1.66 16.15
C HIS A 28 -1.60 2.00 15.19
N GLN A 29 -0.62 1.12 15.15
CA GLN A 29 0.49 1.15 14.21
C GLN A 29 0.46 -0.10 13.34
N VAL A 30 1.02 -0.01 12.14
CA VAL A 30 1.15 -1.14 11.23
C VAL A 30 2.60 -1.61 11.12
N ARG A 31 2.76 -2.92 11.00
CA ARG A 31 4.03 -3.56 10.62
C ARG A 31 3.79 -4.53 9.48
N ILE A 32 4.54 -4.36 8.38
CA ILE A 32 4.61 -5.34 7.31
C ILE A 32 5.57 -6.46 7.75
N VAL A 33 5.11 -7.71 7.70
CA VAL A 33 5.83 -8.88 8.23
C VAL A 33 6.25 -9.82 7.10
N LYS A 34 5.29 -10.30 6.31
CA LYS A 34 5.53 -11.27 5.23
C LYS A 34 4.65 -10.92 4.02
N PRO A 35 5.01 -9.89 3.25
CA PRO A 35 4.21 -9.49 2.09
C PRO A 35 4.11 -10.62 1.05
N GLU A 36 3.01 -10.66 0.31
CA GLU A 36 2.83 -11.63 -0.79
C GLU A 36 3.92 -11.45 -1.86
N ILE A 37 4.25 -10.18 -2.16
CA ILE A 37 5.24 -9.82 -3.18
C ILE A 37 6.20 -8.77 -2.62
N THR A 38 7.50 -8.99 -2.81
CA THR A 38 8.54 -7.97 -2.59
C THR A 38 9.35 -7.81 -3.87
N LEU A 39 9.40 -6.59 -4.38
CA LEU A 39 10.22 -6.18 -5.50
C LEU A 39 11.43 -5.43 -4.98
N GLU A 40 12.55 -6.13 -4.83
CA GLU A 40 13.79 -5.56 -4.30
C GLU A 40 14.52 -4.72 -5.35
N GLN A 41 15.13 -3.62 -4.87
CA GLN A 41 16.10 -2.79 -5.62
C GLN A 41 15.62 -2.47 -7.04
N MET A 42 14.39 -1.97 -7.14
CA MET A 42 13.77 -1.62 -8.40
C MET A 42 14.23 -0.23 -8.84
N ALA A 43 15.06 -0.18 -9.88
CA ALA A 43 15.44 1.05 -10.57
C ALA A 43 14.30 1.50 -11.51
N TRP A 44 13.36 2.30 -10.99
CA TRP A 44 12.21 2.79 -11.76
C TRP A 44 12.37 4.23 -12.26
N THR A 45 13.46 4.90 -11.89
CA THR A 45 13.81 6.25 -12.32
C THR A 45 15.31 6.46 -12.16
N ASP A 46 15.90 7.33 -12.97
CA ASP A 46 17.31 7.72 -12.86
C ASP A 46 17.55 8.84 -11.82
N ALA A 47 16.48 9.33 -11.19
CA ALA A 47 16.53 10.48 -10.29
C ALA A 47 17.03 10.16 -8.87
N HIS A 48 16.99 8.89 -8.47
CA HIS A 48 17.44 8.42 -7.15
C HIS A 48 17.78 6.93 -7.21
N ASP A 49 18.35 6.42 -6.12
CA ASP A 49 18.73 5.02 -6.00
C ASP A 49 17.50 4.08 -6.12
N PRO A 50 17.74 2.81 -6.50
CA PRO A 50 16.69 1.80 -6.57
C PRO A 50 15.94 1.63 -5.25
N GLU A 51 14.63 1.45 -5.33
CA GLU A 51 13.75 1.31 -4.16
C GLU A 51 13.21 -0.11 -4.03
N THR A 52 12.94 -0.55 -2.81
CA THR A 52 12.24 -1.80 -2.54
C THR A 52 10.77 -1.54 -2.27
N PHE A 53 9.89 -2.36 -2.86
CA PHE A 53 8.44 -2.25 -2.71
C PHE A 53 7.84 -3.57 -2.28
N SER A 54 6.97 -3.55 -1.29
CA SER A 54 6.22 -4.71 -0.84
C SER A 54 4.72 -4.51 -1.06
N PHE A 55 4.05 -5.61 -1.42
CA PHE A 55 2.62 -5.66 -1.66
C PHE A 55 2.01 -6.77 -0.79
N SER A 56 1.04 -6.39 0.05
CA SER A 56 0.26 -7.32 0.87
C SER A 56 -1.20 -7.24 0.51
N ARG A 57 -1.91 -8.37 0.55
CA ARG A 57 -3.35 -8.37 0.24
C ARG A 57 -4.12 -7.65 1.31
N CYS A 58 -5.08 -6.85 0.88
CA CYS A 58 -6.05 -6.27 1.78
C CYS A 58 -7.42 -6.17 1.12
N ARG A 59 -8.40 -5.90 1.95
CA ARG A 59 -9.77 -5.68 1.54
C ARG A 59 -10.30 -4.47 2.29
N LEU A 60 -10.87 -3.54 1.54
CA LEU A 60 -11.46 -2.32 2.07
C LEU A 60 -12.96 -2.40 1.98
N THR A 61 -13.65 -2.19 3.10
CA THR A 61 -15.10 -2.07 3.17
C THR A 61 -15.49 -0.63 3.45
N TRP A 62 -16.36 -0.08 2.61
CA TRP A 62 -16.91 1.27 2.72
C TRP A 62 -18.36 1.28 2.25
N ASN A 63 -19.26 1.88 3.04
CA ASN A 63 -20.69 1.95 2.75
C ASN A 63 -21.32 0.59 2.38
N GLY A 64 -20.91 -0.49 3.07
CA GLY A 64 -21.41 -1.85 2.84
C GLY A 64 -20.87 -2.53 1.57
N ASN A 65 -20.02 -1.86 0.79
CA ASN A 65 -19.35 -2.44 -0.36
C ASN A 65 -17.91 -2.79 -0.01
N THR A 66 -17.43 -3.89 -0.58
CA THR A 66 -16.13 -4.47 -0.26
C THR A 66 -15.30 -4.60 -1.53
N PHE A 67 -14.06 -4.12 -1.46
CA PHE A 67 -13.14 -4.05 -2.59
C PHE A 67 -11.83 -4.76 -2.23
N ASP A 68 -11.35 -5.63 -3.13
CA ASP A 68 -10.04 -6.24 -2.98
C ASP A 68 -8.96 -5.29 -3.50
N GLY A 69 -7.82 -5.24 -2.82
CA GLY A 69 -6.70 -4.42 -3.21
C GLY A 69 -5.39 -4.81 -2.54
N TRP A 70 -4.47 -3.86 -2.54
CA TRP A 70 -3.12 -4.06 -2.02
C TRP A 70 -2.77 -2.99 -1.00
N ILE A 71 -2.15 -3.38 0.09
CA ILE A 71 -1.27 -2.49 0.83
C ILE A 71 -0.01 -2.31 0.00
N TYR A 72 0.33 -1.06 -0.28
CA TYR A 72 1.52 -0.65 -1.01
C TYR A 72 2.52 -0.07 -0.01
N TYR A 73 3.67 -0.75 0.12
CA TYR A 73 4.69 -0.37 1.09
C TYR A 73 6.03 -0.09 0.38
N PRO A 74 6.36 1.19 0.13
CA PRO A 74 7.71 1.59 -0.26
C PRO A 74 8.62 1.56 0.98
N HIS A 75 9.70 0.79 0.93
CA HIS A 75 10.59 0.62 2.09
C HIS A 75 11.37 1.89 2.40
N PRO A 76 11.20 2.50 3.61
CA PRO A 76 11.85 3.76 3.97
C PRO A 76 13.38 3.71 3.96
N GLU A 77 13.95 2.52 4.22
CA GLU A 77 15.39 2.25 4.21
C GLU A 77 16.02 2.56 2.85
N THR A 78 15.25 2.38 1.77
CA THR A 78 15.65 2.71 0.40
C THR A 78 15.17 4.10 -0.05
N LYS A 79 14.47 4.84 0.81
CA LYS A 79 13.86 6.14 0.53
C LYS A 79 13.99 7.11 1.71
N PRO A 80 15.22 7.50 2.11
CA PRO A 80 15.45 8.26 3.33
C PRO A 80 14.78 9.65 3.36
N MET A 81 14.38 10.19 2.20
CA MET A 81 13.66 11.47 2.12
C MET A 81 12.15 11.36 2.40
N HIS A 82 11.59 10.16 2.56
CA HIS A 82 10.17 9.94 2.83
C HIS A 82 9.98 8.96 3.99
N VAL A 83 9.74 9.52 5.18
CA VAL A 83 9.33 8.73 6.35
C VAL A 83 7.82 8.50 6.26
N GLN A 84 7.41 7.26 5.97
CA GLN A 84 6.01 6.88 6.11
C GLN A 84 5.64 6.85 7.60
N ARG A 85 4.48 7.41 7.96
CA ARG A 85 4.02 7.37 9.35
C ARG A 85 3.54 5.96 9.69
N PRO A 86 3.88 5.42 10.87
CA PRO A 86 3.50 4.06 11.25
C PRO A 86 1.99 3.89 11.49
N ASP A 87 1.25 4.98 11.63
CA ASP A 87 -0.20 4.99 11.80
C ASP A 87 -0.96 5.18 10.49
N HIS A 88 -0.27 5.26 9.34
CA HIS A 88 -0.87 5.41 8.02
C HIS A 88 -0.50 4.23 7.11
N LEU A 89 -1.50 3.75 6.36
CA LEU A 89 -1.34 2.77 5.30
C LEU A 89 -1.66 3.39 3.95
N GLU A 90 -0.79 3.13 2.97
CA GLU A 90 -1.10 3.39 1.57
C GLU A 90 -1.74 2.15 0.97
N VAL A 91 -2.96 2.28 0.43
CA VAL A 91 -3.65 1.18 -0.23
C VAL A 91 -3.99 1.51 -1.68
N LEU A 92 -3.68 0.56 -2.56
CA LEU A 92 -4.06 0.58 -3.98
C LEU A 92 -5.42 -0.10 -4.11
N MET A 93 -6.41 0.67 -4.59
CA MET A 93 -7.78 0.23 -4.74
C MET A 93 -8.27 0.47 -6.17
N PRO A 94 -9.24 -0.31 -6.68
CA PRO A 94 -9.98 0.09 -7.86
C PRO A 94 -10.62 1.47 -7.62
N LYS A 95 -11.05 2.15 -8.67
CA LYS A 95 -11.74 3.43 -8.49
C LYS A 95 -13.03 3.22 -7.67
N ILE A 96 -13.08 3.78 -6.47
CA ILE A 96 -14.26 3.77 -5.60
C ILE A 96 -14.95 5.12 -5.77
N GLU A 97 -16.12 5.13 -6.40
CA GLU A 97 -16.86 6.38 -6.64
C GLU A 97 -17.42 6.93 -5.32
N GLY A 98 -17.18 8.22 -5.08
CA GLY A 98 -17.74 8.95 -3.94
C GLY A 98 -16.97 8.85 -2.61
N ILE A 99 -15.91 8.02 -2.52
CA ILE A 99 -15.05 8.01 -1.34
C ILE A 99 -14.20 9.28 -1.27
N GLY A 100 -14.03 9.84 -0.08
CA GLY A 100 -13.30 11.07 0.15
C GLY A 100 -12.54 11.12 1.48
N TYR A 101 -11.85 12.23 1.70
CA TYR A 101 -11.14 12.47 2.97
C TYR A 101 -12.12 12.57 4.14
N GLY A 102 -11.76 11.92 5.25
CA GLY A 102 -12.57 11.90 6.47
C GLY A 102 -13.57 10.75 6.54
N ASP A 103 -13.77 10.00 5.45
CA ASP A 103 -14.60 8.81 5.46
C ASP A 103 -14.02 7.71 6.35
N ARG A 104 -14.90 7.00 7.04
CA ARG A 104 -14.55 5.82 7.82
C ARG A 104 -14.63 4.58 6.95
N VAL A 105 -13.58 3.79 6.97
CA VAL A 105 -13.48 2.52 6.25
C VAL A 105 -13.07 1.42 7.21
N GLU A 106 -13.39 0.19 6.85
CA GLU A 106 -12.86 -0.99 7.51
C GLU A 106 -11.81 -1.61 6.60
N LEU A 107 -10.60 -1.83 7.12
CA LEU A 107 -9.52 -2.49 6.40
C LEU A 107 -9.27 -3.87 6.99
N SER A 108 -9.45 -4.90 6.17
CA SER A 108 -9.10 -6.28 6.49
C SER A 108 -7.76 -6.62 5.87
N VAL A 109 -6.87 -7.24 6.65
CA VAL A 109 -5.52 -7.63 6.24
C VAL A 109 -5.27 -9.09 6.59
N LEU A 110 -4.32 -9.72 5.91
CA LEU A 110 -3.85 -11.05 6.30
C LEU A 110 -2.84 -10.91 7.44
N ALA A 111 -3.14 -11.52 8.60
CA ALA A 111 -2.34 -11.38 9.82
C ALA A 111 -0.89 -11.91 9.68
N ASP A 112 -0.69 -12.88 8.78
CA ASP A 112 0.64 -13.40 8.45
C ASP A 112 1.47 -12.39 7.66
N GLU A 113 0.81 -11.51 6.89
CA GLU A 113 1.48 -10.51 6.06
C GLU A 113 1.64 -9.18 6.78
N VAL A 114 0.63 -8.77 7.55
CA VAL A 114 0.50 -7.44 8.15
C VAL A 114 -0.01 -7.57 9.58
N GLN A 115 0.71 -6.95 10.52
CA GLN A 115 0.32 -6.90 11.92
C GLN A 115 -0.13 -5.50 12.31
N ILE A 116 -1.24 -5.44 13.03
CA ILE A 116 -1.75 -4.24 13.67
C ILE A 116 -1.28 -4.26 15.13
N LEU A 117 -0.48 -3.28 15.50
CA LEU A 117 0.11 -3.13 16.82
C LEU A 117 -0.66 -2.06 17.60
N PRO A 118 -0.80 -2.21 18.94
CA PRO A 118 -1.30 -1.13 19.77
C PRO A 118 -0.34 0.08 19.70
N GLY A 119 -0.94 1.29 19.79
CA GLY A 119 -0.23 2.58 19.79
C GLY A 119 0.42 2.94 21.10
#